data_AF-A0A969XKA9-F1
#
_entry.id   AF-A0A969XKA9-F1
#
_cell.length_a   1.000
_cell.length_b   1.000
_cell.length_c   1.000
_cell.angle_alpha   90.00
_cell.angle_beta   90.00
_cell.angle_gamma   90.00
#
_symmetry.space_group_name_H-M   'P 1'
#
loop_
_entity.id
_entity.type
_entity.pdbx_description
1 polymer ?
#
loop_
_entity_poly.entity_id
_entity_poly.type
_entity_poly.pdbx_seq_one_letter_code
_entity_poly.pdbx_strand_id
1 'polypeptide(L)' 'MIVVKVGGSEGINLAAVCRDVASLVREGQRMVFVHGGSHRTNVVAEALGHPPEFVTSVSGFTSRRT' A
#
# COMPACT_ATOMS: atom_id res chain seq x y z
N MET A 1 -19.90 -8.62 -2.70
CA MET A 1 -19.12 -7.36 -2.56
C MET A 1 -17.75 -7.78 -2.07
N ILE A 2 -16.68 -7.40 -2.77
CA ILE A 2 -15.30 -7.81 -2.44
C ILE A 2 -14.54 -6.62 -1.86
N VAL A 3 -13.73 -6.83 -0.84
CA VAL A 3 -12.78 -5.82 -0.34
C VAL A 3 -11.37 -6.28 -0.70
N VAL A 4 -10.65 -5.47 -1.48
CA VAL A 4 -9.28 -5.77 -1.90
C VAL A 4 -8.34 -4.78 -1.23
N LYS A 5 -7.40 -5.29 -0.42
CA LYS A 5 -6.31 -4.49 0.15
C LYS A 5 -4.99 -4.84 -0.53
N VAL A 6 -4.51 -3.94 -1.39
CA VAL A 6 -3.18 -4.06 -1.99
C VAL A 6 -2.14 -3.56 -1.00
N GLY A 7 -1.05 -4.30 -0.84
CA GLY A 7 0.06 -3.92 0.03
C GLY A 7 0.72 -2.60 -0.38
N GLY A 8 1.65 -2.12 0.45
CA GLY A 8 2.50 -0.96 0.15
C GLY A 8 3.98 -1.29 0.01
N SER A 9 4.33 -2.58 0.04
CA SER A 9 5.69 -3.08 -0.04
C SER A 9 6.25 -2.99 -1.46
N GLU A 10 7.57 -3.10 -1.57
CA GLU A 10 8.25 -3.23 -2.86
C GLU A 10 7.82 -4.50 -3.61
N GLY A 11 7.92 -4.47 -4.94
CA GLY A 11 7.72 -5.65 -5.79
C GLY A 11 6.27 -5.96 -6.16
N ILE A 12 5.29 -5.18 -5.69
CA ILE A 12 3.89 -5.34 -6.12
C ILE A 12 3.77 -4.96 -7.61
N ASN A 13 3.30 -5.89 -8.43
CA ASN A 13 2.98 -5.62 -9.83
C ASN A 13 1.66 -4.84 -9.95
N LEU A 14 1.74 -3.53 -9.73
CA LEU A 14 0.56 -2.64 -9.76
C LEU A 14 -0.17 -2.70 -11.10
N ALA A 15 0.56 -2.86 -12.22
CA ALA A 15 -0.06 -2.96 -13.53
C ALA A 15 -0.94 -4.21 -13.67
N ALA A 16 -0.49 -5.36 -13.15
CA ALA A 16 -1.30 -6.57 -13.12
C ALA A 16 -2.53 -6.40 -12.23
N VAL A 17 -2.36 -5.84 -11.02
CA VAL A 17 -3.47 -5.59 -10.11
C VAL A 17 -4.52 -4.67 -10.75
N CYS A 18 -4.10 -3.58 -11.38
CA CYS A 18 -5.02 -2.67 -12.06
C CYS A 18 -5.76 -3.34 -13.23
N ARG A 19 -5.11 -4.23 -13.99
CA ARG A 19 -5.77 -4.98 -15.07
C ARG A 19 -6.87 -5.90 -14.54
N ASP A 20 -6.58 -6.66 -13.47
CA ASP A 20 -7.54 -7.59 -12.88
C ASP A 20 -8.72 -6.86 -12.26
N VAL A 21 -8.44 -5.81 -11.48
CA VAL A 21 -9.47 -4.94 -10.88
C VAL A 21 -10.38 -4.37 -11.98
N ALA A 22 -9.80 -3.86 -13.07
CA ALA A 22 -10.57 -3.30 -14.17
C ALA A 22 -11.42 -4.38 -14.88
N SER A 23 -10.94 -5.62 -15.02
CA SER A 23 -11.73 -6.72 -15.57
C SER A 23 -12.94 -7.03 -14.71
N LEU A 24 -12.72 -7.24 -13.41
CA LEU A 24 -13.77 -7.57 -12.46
C LEU A 24 -14.83 -6.47 -12.38
N VAL A 25 -14.41 -5.19 -12.36
CA VAL A 25 -15.36 -4.07 -12.38
C VAL A 25 -16.21 -4.06 -13.67
N ARG A 26 -15.61 -4.33 -14.84
CA ARG A 26 -16.35 -4.43 -16.11
C ARG A 26 -17.33 -5.60 -16.13
N GLU A 27 -17.01 -6.70 -15.44
CA GLU A 27 -17.88 -7.87 -15.27
C GLU A 27 -19.02 -7.62 -14.25
N GLY A 28 -19.13 -6.41 -13.69
CA GLY A 28 -20.18 -6.03 -12.76
C GLY A 28 -19.86 -6.36 -11.30
N GLN A 29 -18.64 -6.77 -10.99
CA GLN A 29 -18.24 -7.08 -9.62
C GLN A 29 -18.15 -5.80 -8.79
N ARG A 30 -19.05 -5.67 -7.79
CA ARG A 30 -18.94 -4.60 -6.79
C ARG A 30 -17.76 -4.85 -5.85
N MET A 31 -16.92 -3.83 -5.66
CA MET A 31 -15.77 -3.90 -4.77
C MET A 31 -15.47 -2.60 -4.02
N VAL A 32 -14.77 -2.73 -2.89
CA VAL A 32 -14.05 -1.67 -2.20
C VAL A 32 -12.57 -1.94 -2.38
N PHE A 33 -11.84 -0.98 -2.94
CA PHE A 33 -10.41 -1.13 -3.19
C PHE A 33 -9.62 -0.18 -2.28
N VAL A 34 -8.63 -0.73 -1.57
CA VAL A 34 -7.75 0.01 -0.65
C VAL A 34 -6.32 -0.36 -1.00
N HIS A 35 -5.38 0.59 -0.90
CA HIS A 35 -3.96 0.34 -1.13
C HIS A 35 -3.09 0.85 0.03
N GLY A 36 -1.81 0.46 0.01
CA GLY A 36 -0.77 1.05 0.87
C GLY A 36 0.23 1.87 0.04
N GLY A 37 1.35 2.23 0.65
CA GLY A 37 2.46 2.88 -0.04
C GLY A 37 3.76 2.95 0.76
N SER A 38 3.92 2.12 1.80
CA SER A 38 4.97 2.26 2.81
C SER A 38 6.39 2.33 2.23
N HIS A 39 6.74 1.42 1.32
CA HIS A 39 8.07 1.40 0.70
C HIS A 39 8.29 2.64 -0.15
N ARG A 40 7.31 3.01 -1.00
CA ARG A 40 7.46 4.15 -1.90
C ARG A 40 7.55 5.47 -1.14
N THR A 41 6.83 5.59 -0.02
CA THR A 41 6.95 6.70 0.93
C THR A 41 8.35 6.76 1.54
N ASN A 42 8.95 5.63 1.95
CA ASN A 42 10.33 5.64 2.48
C ASN A 42 11.31 6.24 1.47
N VAL A 43 11.29 5.75 0.23
CA VAL A 43 12.25 6.21 -0.79
C VAL A 43 12.05 7.69 -1.13
N VAL A 44 10.80 8.17 -1.20
CA VAL A 44 10.54 9.60 -1.42
C VAL A 44 11.03 10.43 -0.24
N ALA A 45 10.78 9.99 1.00
CA ALA A 45 11.20 10.70 2.20
C ALA A 45 12.74 10.81 2.30
N GLU A 46 13.46 9.73 1.98
CA GLU A 46 14.93 9.74 1.87
C GLU A 46 15.42 10.72 0.79
N ALA A 47 14.82 10.70 -0.40
CA ALA A 47 15.18 11.60 -1.49
C ALA A 47 14.95 13.09 -1.15
N LEU A 48 14.01 13.38 -0.25
CA LEU A 48 13.71 14.72 0.24
C LEU A 48 14.56 15.13 1.45
N GLY A 49 15.50 14.29 1.90
CA GLY A 49 16.33 14.59 3.07
C GLY A 49 15.56 14.51 4.41
N HIS A 50 14.41 13.83 4.42
CA HIS A 50 13.62 13.59 5.62
C HIS A 50 13.44 12.08 5.84
N PRO A 51 14.50 11.36 6.25
CA PRO A 51 14.49 9.91 6.33
C PRO A 51 13.39 9.42 7.30
N PRO A 52 12.79 8.25 7.03
CA PRO A 52 11.67 7.75 7.80
C PRO A 52 12.08 7.31 9.21
N GLU A 53 11.34 7.77 10.21
CA GLU A 53 11.47 7.32 11.59
C GLU A 53 10.38 6.30 11.94
N PHE A 54 10.74 5.32 12.77
CA PHE A 54 9.83 4.27 13.23
C PHE A 54 9.84 4.20 14.76
N VAL A 55 8.66 3.94 15.34
CA VAL A 55 8.48 3.73 16.78
C VAL A 55 7.93 2.33 17.04
N THR A 56 8.37 1.70 18.11
CA THR A 56 7.89 0.38 18.54
C THR A 56 7.11 0.53 19.84
N SER A 57 5.86 0.09 19.84
CA SER A 57 5.00 0.07 21.03
C SER A 57 5.47 -0.93 22.08
N VAL A 58 5.03 -0.76 23.33
CA VAL A 58 5.29 -1.74 24.42
C VAL A 58 4.77 -3.15 24.10
N SER A 59 3.75 -3.24 23.25
CA SER A 59 3.19 -4.49 22.73
C SER A 59 3.95 -5.08 21.52
N GLY A 60 5.03 -4.43 21.07
CA GLY A 60 5.90 -4.94 20.00
C GLY A 60 5.52 -4.54 18.57
N PHE A 61 4.41 -3.81 18.36
CA PHE A 61 4.06 -3.30 17.02
C PHE A 61 4.93 -2.10 16.64
N THR A 62 5.41 -2.09 15.40
CA THR A 62 6.17 -0.99 14.81
C THR A 62 5.30 -0.15 13.87
N SER A 63 5.36 1.17 14.00
CA SER A 63 4.68 2.13 13.12
C SER A 63 5.62 3.25 12.68
N ARG A 64 5.29 3.92 11.57
CA ARG A 64 6.00 5.12 11.13
C ARG A 64 5.65 6.29 12.08
N ARG A 65 6.65 7.03 12.55
CA ARG A 65 6.42 8.33 13.19
C ARG A 65 6.00 9.33 12.10
N THR A 66 4.76 9.78 12.17
CA THR A 66 4.15 10.68 11.18
C THR A 66 3.90 12.04 11.82
#